data_AF-A0A7Y0R2P5-F1
#
_entry.id   AF-A0A7Y0R2P5-F1
#
_cell.length_a   1.000
_cell.length_b   1.000
_cell.length_c   1.000
_cell.angle_alpha   90.00
_cell.angle_beta   90.00
_cell.angle_gamma   90.00
#
_symmetry.space_group_name_H-M   'P 1'
#
loop_
_entity.id
_entity.type
_entity.pdbx_description
1 polymer ?
#
loop_
_entity_poly.entity_id
_entity_poly.type
_entity_poly.pdbx_seq_one_letter_code
_entity_poly.pdbx_strand_id
1 'polypeptide(L)'
;TSYAHYLHVLDMCCPNKRVSIYMPQDPLLRSAALSVCLSRIQEKNVDLMYVEEDAGWDMTAPFGKVDIAYMSWWRDRWAISSQGESHKGICYLAGDKNEPEKWFNVATTRHVQFYQNRFQLLFESFINEPRRKLRPAGILP
;
A
#
# COMPACT_ATOMS: atom_id res chain seq x y z
N THR A 1 1.43 -6.49 14.94
CA THR A 1 0.85 -5.19 14.55
C THR A 1 0.34 -5.22 13.12
N SER A 2 1.13 -5.57 12.08
CA SER A 2 0.62 -5.66 10.68
C SER A 2 -0.32 -6.84 10.41
N TYR A 3 -0.07 -8.01 11.01
CA TYR A 3 -0.96 -9.18 10.92
C TYR A 3 -2.37 -8.87 11.43
N ALA A 4 -2.46 -8.33 12.66
CA ALA A 4 -3.73 -7.95 13.27
C ALA A 4 -4.45 -6.88 12.44
N HIS A 5 -3.71 -5.95 11.83
CA HIS A 5 -4.27 -4.95 10.93
C HIS A 5 -4.95 -5.61 9.72
N TYR A 6 -4.28 -6.52 9.01
CA TYR A 6 -4.90 -7.21 7.86
C TYR A 6 -6.07 -8.10 8.27
N LEU A 7 -5.99 -8.80 9.42
CA LEU A 7 -7.13 -9.55 9.95
C LEU A 7 -8.34 -8.64 10.18
N HIS A 8 -8.14 -7.49 10.82
CA HIS A 8 -9.20 -6.54 11.08
C HIS A 8 -9.77 -5.91 9.79
N VAL A 9 -8.90 -5.55 8.84
CA VAL A 9 -9.34 -5.02 7.53
C VAL A 9 -10.20 -6.03 6.78
N LEU A 10 -9.80 -7.31 6.78
CA LEU A 10 -10.56 -8.36 6.11
C LEU A 10 -11.87 -8.71 6.83
N ASP A 11 -11.93 -8.59 8.15
CA ASP A 11 -13.15 -8.76 8.96
C ASP A 11 -14.20 -7.70 8.61
N MET A 12 -13.77 -6.48 8.26
CA MET A 12 -14.64 -5.43 7.73
C MET A 12 -15.10 -5.68 6.27
N CYS A 13 -14.49 -6.64 5.57
CA CYS A 13 -14.83 -6.97 4.19
C CYS A 13 -15.79 -8.16 4.12
N CYS A 14 -16.67 -8.20 3.12
CA CYS A 14 -17.49 -9.39 2.90
C CYS A 14 -16.60 -10.60 2.55
N PRO A 15 -16.74 -11.76 3.22
CA PRO A 15 -15.92 -12.96 2.95
C PRO A 15 -15.93 -13.37 1.48
N ASN A 16 -17.11 -13.39 0.86
CA ASN A 16 -17.30 -13.89 -0.50
C ASN A 16 -17.04 -12.86 -1.61
N LYS A 17 -16.64 -11.63 -1.25
CA LYS A 17 -16.30 -10.61 -2.24
C LYS A 17 -14.80 -10.57 -2.46
N ARG A 18 -14.42 -10.28 -3.70
CA ARG A 18 -13.03 -10.08 -4.06
C ARG A 18 -12.49 -8.78 -3.44
N VAL A 19 -11.27 -8.85 -2.91
CA VAL A 19 -10.59 -7.70 -2.29
C VAL A 19 -9.27 -7.44 -3.01
N SER A 20 -9.00 -6.19 -3.39
CA SER A 20 -7.71 -5.78 -3.92
C SER A 20 -7.00 -4.90 -2.89
N ILE A 21 -5.79 -5.27 -2.49
CA ILE A 21 -5.00 -4.58 -1.47
C ILE A 21 -3.77 -3.98 -2.13
N TYR A 22 -3.67 -2.65 -2.05
CA TYR A 22 -2.55 -1.86 -2.53
C TYR A 22 -1.68 -1.45 -1.34
N MET A 23 -0.38 -1.72 -1.42
CA MET A 23 0.56 -1.43 -0.33
C MET A 23 1.86 -0.84 -0.88
N PRO A 24 2.58 -0.04 -0.08
CA PRO A 24 3.95 0.34 -0.41
C PRO A 24 4.88 -0.89 -0.36
N GLN A 25 6.07 -0.78 -0.95
CA GLN A 25 7.05 -1.86 -0.90
C GLN A 25 7.62 -2.02 0.53
N ASP A 26 7.04 -2.94 1.33
CA ASP A 26 7.51 -3.28 2.67
C ASP A 26 7.48 -4.81 2.92
N PRO A 27 8.61 -5.46 3.25
CA PRO A 27 8.67 -6.90 3.47
C PRO A 27 7.79 -7.43 4.62
N LEU A 28 7.59 -6.65 5.68
CA LEU A 28 6.75 -7.05 6.81
C LEU A 28 5.27 -6.98 6.44
N LEU A 29 4.86 -5.92 5.72
CA LEU A 29 3.50 -5.83 5.17
C LEU A 29 3.23 -6.98 4.21
N ARG A 30 4.16 -7.30 3.33
CA ARG A 30 4.04 -8.43 2.40
C ARG A 30 3.85 -9.76 3.11
N SER A 31 4.72 -10.07 4.07
CA SER A 31 4.64 -11.32 4.82
C SER A 31 3.30 -11.44 5.55
N ALA A 32 2.85 -10.36 6.18
CA ALA A 32 1.55 -10.33 6.85
C ALA A 32 0.38 -10.49 5.87
N ALA A 33 0.36 -9.72 4.78
CA ALA A 33 -0.69 -9.76 3.77
C ALA A 33 -0.81 -11.14 3.13
N LEU A 34 0.30 -11.74 2.69
CA LEU A 34 0.32 -13.07 2.08
C LEU A 34 -0.21 -14.14 3.02
N SER A 35 0.22 -14.10 4.28
CA SER A 35 -0.13 -15.13 5.25
C SER A 35 -1.59 -15.02 5.69
N VAL A 36 -2.06 -13.82 6.00
CA VAL A 36 -3.45 -13.58 6.40
C VAL A 36 -4.41 -13.86 5.24
N CYS A 37 -4.02 -13.52 4.01
CA CYS A 37 -4.85 -13.73 2.83
C CYS A 37 -4.71 -15.14 2.23
N LEU A 38 -4.01 -16.10 2.87
CA LEU A 38 -3.74 -17.40 2.27
C LEU A 38 -5.01 -18.12 1.76
N SER A 39 -6.07 -18.18 2.58
CA SER A 39 -7.36 -18.77 2.17
C SER A 39 -7.92 -18.07 0.93
N ARG A 40 -7.90 -16.73 0.95
CA ARG A 40 -8.39 -15.89 -0.13
C ARG A 40 -7.59 -16.04 -1.42
N ILE A 41 -6.28 -16.26 -1.32
CA ILE A 41 -5.40 -16.54 -2.47
C ILE A 41 -5.79 -17.89 -3.09
N GLN A 42 -5.99 -18.91 -2.27
CA GLN A 42 -6.41 -20.25 -2.73
C GLN A 42 -7.79 -20.21 -3.39
N GLU A 43 -8.71 -19.44 -2.83
CA GLU A 43 -10.06 -19.18 -3.36
C GLU A 43 -10.08 -18.20 -4.55
N LYS A 44 -8.94 -17.61 -4.90
CA LYS A 44 -8.83 -16.61 -5.97
C LYS A 44 -9.78 -15.42 -5.79
N ASN A 45 -9.92 -14.94 -4.56
CA ASN A 45 -10.75 -13.79 -4.21
C ASN A 45 -9.94 -12.63 -3.59
N VAL A 46 -8.63 -12.59 -3.83
CA VAL A 46 -7.78 -11.47 -3.43
C VAL A 46 -6.76 -11.14 -4.51
N ASP A 47 -6.44 -9.85 -4.62
CA ASP A 47 -5.36 -9.32 -5.43
C ASP A 47 -4.43 -8.51 -4.51
N LEU A 48 -3.20 -8.96 -4.33
CA LEU A 48 -2.19 -8.28 -3.51
C LEU A 48 -1.13 -7.66 -4.42
N MET A 49 -0.84 -6.38 -4.23
CA MET A 49 0.19 -5.71 -5.04
C MET A 49 0.92 -4.61 -4.29
N TYR A 50 2.20 -4.46 -4.62
CA TYR A 50 2.90 -3.22 -4.34
C TYR A 50 2.58 -2.17 -5.39
N VAL A 51 2.49 -0.93 -4.95
CA VAL A 51 2.30 0.23 -5.82
C VAL A 51 3.28 1.31 -5.39
N GLU A 52 4.15 1.70 -6.32
CA GLU A 52 5.00 2.88 -6.22
C GLU A 52 4.56 3.84 -7.33
N GLU A 53 4.23 5.08 -6.99
CA GLU A 53 3.74 6.06 -7.96
C GLU A 53 4.23 7.46 -7.62
N ASP A 54 4.60 8.21 -8.64
CA ASP A 54 4.94 9.61 -8.49
C ASP A 54 3.70 10.46 -8.24
N ALA A 55 3.90 11.60 -7.56
CA ALA A 55 2.83 12.54 -7.25
C ALA A 55 2.11 13.05 -8.51
N GLY A 56 2.82 13.18 -9.63
CA GLY A 56 2.30 13.66 -10.91
C GLY A 56 1.55 12.62 -11.75
N TRP A 57 1.48 11.35 -11.31
CA TRP A 57 0.78 10.31 -12.08
C TRP A 57 -0.72 10.59 -12.23
N ASP A 58 -1.27 10.53 -13.43
CA ASP A 58 -2.70 10.71 -13.67
C ASP A 58 -3.36 9.36 -13.95
N MET A 59 -4.30 8.98 -13.09
CA MET A 59 -5.04 7.71 -13.18
C MET A 59 -5.98 7.64 -14.40
N THR A 60 -6.29 8.79 -15.00
CA THR A 60 -7.20 8.89 -16.15
C THR A 60 -6.47 9.06 -17.47
N ALA A 61 -5.21 9.47 -17.44
CA ALA A 61 -4.40 9.66 -18.63
C ALA A 61 -3.93 8.32 -19.20
N PRO A 62 -3.76 8.22 -20.54
CA PRO A 62 -3.08 7.08 -21.13
C PRO A 62 -1.62 7.04 -20.62
N PHE A 63 -1.13 5.84 -20.37
CA PHE A 63 0.27 5.60 -20.01
C PHE A 63 1.04 5.02 -21.20
N GLY A 64 2.37 5.14 -21.15
CA GLY A 64 3.27 4.63 -22.17
C GLY A 64 3.35 3.10 -22.23
N LYS A 65 4.41 2.61 -22.87
CA LYS A 65 4.69 1.18 -22.92
C LYS A 65 4.95 0.64 -21.50
N VAL A 66 4.35 -0.50 -21.19
CA VAL A 66 4.61 -1.22 -19.94
C VAL A 66 5.86 -2.06 -20.11
N ASP A 67 6.89 -1.77 -19.32
CA ASP A 67 8.11 -2.56 -19.23
C ASP A 67 8.07 -3.47 -18.00
N ILE A 68 8.58 -4.69 -18.15
CA ILE A 68 8.64 -5.68 -17.07
C ILE A 68 10.07 -5.80 -16.58
N ALA A 69 10.28 -5.59 -15.29
CA ALA A 69 11.56 -5.76 -14.61
C ALA A 69 11.43 -6.79 -13.48
N TYR A 70 12.48 -7.58 -13.25
CA TYR A 70 12.59 -8.47 -12.09
C TYR A 70 13.57 -7.85 -11.10
N MET A 71 13.08 -7.47 -9.92
CA MET A 71 13.86 -6.69 -8.96
C MET A 71 13.97 -7.40 -7.61
N SER A 72 14.97 -6.99 -6.81
CA SER A 72 15.26 -7.51 -5.46
C SER A 72 15.68 -8.99 -5.43
N TRP A 73 16.09 -9.46 -4.25
CA TRP A 73 16.44 -10.86 -4.00
C TRP A 73 15.31 -11.83 -4.34
N TRP A 74 14.06 -11.41 -4.12
CA TRP A 74 12.86 -12.20 -4.38
C TRP A 74 12.49 -12.30 -5.86
N ARG A 75 13.21 -11.57 -6.75
CA ARG A 75 12.91 -11.45 -8.17
C ARG A 75 11.44 -11.09 -8.41
N ASP A 76 10.97 -10.11 -7.67
CA ASP A 76 9.60 -9.61 -7.78
C ASP A 76 9.40 -9.04 -9.19
N ARG A 77 8.29 -9.41 -9.83
CA ARG A 77 7.93 -8.97 -11.18
C ARG A 77 7.25 -7.61 -11.11
N TRP A 78 7.99 -6.56 -11.43
CA TRP A 78 7.51 -5.19 -11.52
C TRP A 78 7.08 -4.88 -12.96
N ALA A 79 5.89 -4.34 -13.10
CA ALA A 79 5.44 -3.65 -14.29
C ALA A 79 5.63 -2.16 -14.07
N ILE A 80 6.35 -1.50 -14.98
CA ILE A 80 6.71 -0.09 -14.86
C ILE A 80 6.23 0.63 -16.12
N SER A 81 5.66 1.81 -15.95
CA SER A 81 5.24 2.67 -17.06
C SER A 81 5.49 4.14 -16.72
N SER A 82 5.50 4.98 -17.74
CA SER A 82 5.67 6.43 -17.62
C SER A 82 4.51 7.22 -18.26
N GLN A 83 4.33 8.44 -17.76
CA GLN A 83 3.45 9.48 -18.28
C GLN A 83 4.25 10.80 -18.27
N GLY A 84 4.94 11.11 -19.38
CA GLY A 84 5.90 12.23 -19.40
C GLY A 84 7.03 12.00 -18.40
N GLU A 85 7.15 12.89 -17.41
CA GLU A 85 8.14 12.81 -16.31
C GLU A 85 7.65 12.03 -15.08
N SER A 86 6.38 11.59 -15.06
CA SER A 86 5.84 10.81 -13.95
C SER A 86 5.96 9.31 -14.23
N HIS A 87 6.31 8.55 -13.20
CA HIS A 87 6.49 7.11 -13.27
C HIS A 87 5.56 6.39 -12.30
N LYS A 88 5.24 5.15 -12.65
CA LYS A 88 4.51 4.23 -11.78
C LYS A 88 5.03 2.83 -11.94
N GLY A 89 5.13 2.12 -10.82
CA GLY A 89 5.54 0.74 -10.71
C GLY A 89 4.48 -0.06 -9.96
N ILE A 90 4.11 -1.21 -10.49
CA ILE A 90 3.19 -2.15 -9.86
C ILE A 90 3.85 -3.52 -9.81
N CYS A 91 3.91 -4.11 -8.63
CA CYS A 91 4.35 -5.48 -8.46
C CYS A 91 3.20 -6.33 -7.95
N TYR A 92 2.71 -7.23 -8.80
CA TYR A 92 1.63 -8.15 -8.46
C TYR A 92 2.17 -9.34 -7.67
N LEU A 93 1.74 -9.46 -6.41
CA LEU A 93 2.31 -10.41 -5.44
C LEU A 93 1.54 -11.72 -5.37
N ALA A 94 0.21 -11.65 -5.36
CA ALA A 94 -0.65 -12.81 -5.28
C ALA A 94 -2.06 -12.52 -5.79
N GLY A 95 -2.74 -13.57 -6.27
CA GLY A 95 -4.07 -13.53 -6.85
C GLY A 95 -4.06 -14.16 -8.25
N ASP A 96 -5.14 -13.97 -9.00
CA ASP A 96 -5.36 -14.59 -10.32
C ASP A 96 -5.58 -13.58 -11.47
N LYS A 97 -5.56 -12.26 -11.19
CA LYS A 97 -5.71 -11.18 -12.19
C LYS A 97 -4.42 -10.39 -12.37
N ASN A 98 -3.38 -11.07 -12.84
CA ASN A 98 -2.12 -10.42 -13.19
C ASN A 98 -2.20 -9.72 -14.56
N GLU A 99 -2.98 -8.64 -14.63
CA GLU A 99 -3.17 -7.79 -15.82
C GLU A 99 -2.66 -6.38 -15.53
N PRO A 100 -1.33 -6.13 -15.65
CA PRO A 100 -0.71 -4.88 -15.21
C PRO A 100 -1.35 -3.61 -15.78
N GLU A 101 -1.75 -3.65 -17.05
CA GLU A 101 -2.37 -2.52 -17.75
C GLU A 101 -3.64 -2.00 -17.05
N LYS A 102 -4.45 -2.89 -16.48
CA LYS A 102 -5.65 -2.48 -15.74
C LYS A 102 -5.29 -1.81 -14.41
N TRP A 103 -4.20 -2.23 -13.79
CA TRP A 103 -3.81 -1.75 -12.47
C TRP A 103 -3.19 -0.35 -12.50
N PHE A 104 -2.56 0.07 -13.61
CA PHE A 104 -1.98 1.42 -13.73
C PHE A 104 -2.99 2.56 -13.49
N ASN A 105 -4.24 2.34 -13.88
CA ASN A 105 -5.32 3.33 -13.77
C ASN A 105 -6.20 3.15 -12.52
N VAL A 106 -5.94 2.14 -11.69
CA VAL A 106 -6.81 1.82 -10.52
C VAL A 106 -6.02 1.69 -9.22
N ALA A 107 -4.86 1.04 -9.24
CA ALA A 107 -4.09 0.76 -8.04
C ALA A 107 -3.39 2.04 -7.56
N THR A 108 -3.61 2.47 -6.32
CA THR A 108 -3.01 3.69 -5.77
C THR A 108 -2.85 3.59 -4.26
N THR A 109 -1.77 4.19 -3.75
CA THR A 109 -1.50 4.31 -2.30
C THR A 109 -1.67 5.75 -1.80
N ARG A 110 -2.14 6.68 -2.65
CA ARG A 110 -2.36 8.09 -2.31
C ARG A 110 -3.21 8.30 -1.06
N HIS A 111 -4.28 7.53 -0.90
CA HIS A 111 -5.14 7.63 0.29
C HIS A 111 -4.39 7.19 1.55
N VAL A 112 -3.58 6.13 1.47
CA VAL A 112 -2.75 5.67 2.60
C VAL A 112 -1.75 6.75 2.99
N GLN A 113 -1.04 7.32 2.02
CA GLN A 113 -0.10 8.43 2.24
C GLN A 113 -0.79 9.66 2.85
N PHE A 114 -1.97 10.03 2.33
CA PHE A 114 -2.76 11.13 2.87
C PHE A 114 -3.13 10.91 4.35
N TYR A 115 -3.64 9.73 4.69
CA TYR A 115 -3.99 9.42 6.08
C TYR A 115 -2.77 9.39 7.01
N GLN A 116 -1.64 8.85 6.55
CA GLN A 116 -0.39 8.86 7.30
C GLN A 116 0.10 10.28 7.58
N ASN A 117 0.14 11.14 6.54
CA ASN A 117 0.55 12.53 6.69
C ASN A 117 -0.39 13.31 7.63
N ARG A 118 -1.70 13.08 7.52
CA ARG A 118 -2.69 13.71 8.40
C ARG A 118 -2.53 13.23 9.84
N PHE A 119 -2.33 11.94 10.06
CA PHE A 119 -2.07 11.40 11.39
C PHE A 119 -0.82 12.04 12.00
N GLN A 120 0.28 12.10 11.24
CA GLN A 120 1.53 12.70 11.68
C GLN A 120 1.33 14.15 12.10
N LEU A 121 0.66 14.97 11.28
CA LEU A 121 0.39 16.38 11.58
C LEU A 121 -0.44 16.55 12.87
N LEU A 122 -1.50 15.74 13.04
CA LEU A 122 -2.33 15.80 14.24
C LEU A 122 -1.55 15.34 15.48
N PHE A 123 -0.78 14.26 15.35
CA PHE A 123 0.02 13.72 16.44
C PHE A 123 1.13 14.66 16.87
N GLU A 124 1.83 15.29 15.92
CA GLU A 124 2.83 16.33 16.18
C GLU A 124 2.22 17.52 16.91
N SER A 125 1.03 17.97 16.51
CA SER A 125 0.35 19.06 17.21
C SER A 125 -0.02 18.70 18.65
N PHE A 126 -0.42 17.45 18.88
CA PHE A 126 -0.77 16.92 20.21
C PHE A 126 0.46 16.76 21.13
N ILE A 127 1.61 16.32 20.59
CA ILE A 127 2.85 16.25 21.36
C ILE A 127 3.36 17.65 21.68
N ASN A 128 3.35 18.55 20.70
CA ASN A 128 3.94 19.88 20.83
C ASN A 128 3.02 20.90 21.49
N GLU A 129 1.83 20.50 21.96
CA GLU A 129 0.87 21.39 22.58
C GLU A 129 1.51 22.13 23.78
N PRO A 130 1.50 23.48 23.81
CA PRO A 130 2.28 24.28 24.77
C PRO A 130 2.03 23.93 26.25
N ARG A 131 0.80 23.51 26.56
CA ARG A 131 0.39 23.09 27.92
C ARG A 131 1.13 21.84 28.43
N ARG A 132 1.68 21.01 27.54
CA ARG A 132 2.53 19.85 27.90
C ARG A 132 4.00 20.24 28.10
N LYS A 133 4.49 21.26 27.40
CA LYS A 133 5.84 21.80 27.59
C LYS A 133 5.97 22.67 28.86
N LEU A 134 4.86 23.18 29.39
CA LEU A 134 4.82 24.08 30.55
C LEU A 134 4.76 23.40 31.92
N ARG A 135 4.84 22.06 32.02
CA ARG A 135 4.99 21.38 33.32
C ARG A 135 6.45 20.97 33.54
N PRO A 136 7.24 21.73 34.33
CA PRO A 136 8.44 21.16 34.91
C PRO A 136 8.00 20.12 35.97
N ALA A 137 8.61 18.93 35.93
CA ALA A 137 8.43 17.79 36.83
C ALA A 137 7.17 16.92 36.61
N GLY A 138 7.43 15.70 36.12
CA GLY A 138 6.46 14.61 36.01
C GLY A 138 7.07 13.31 35.49
N ILE A 139 8.24 12.94 36.04
CA ILE A 139 8.89 11.62 36.11
C ILE A 139 8.82 10.74 34.84
N LEU A 140 9.91 10.74 34.07
CA LEU A 140 10.39 9.53 33.39
C LEU A 140 11.13 8.67 34.44
N PRO A 141 11.06 7.32 34.37
CA PRO A 141 11.74 6.42 35.29
C PRO A 141 13.27 6.60 35.29
#